data_AF-A0A7C9PSC0-F1
#
_entry.id   AF-A0A7C9PSC0-F1
#
_cell.length_a   1.000
_cell.length_b   1.000
_cell.length_c   1.000
_cell.angle_alpha   90.00
_cell.angle_beta   90.00
_cell.angle_gamma   90.00
#
_symmetry.space_group_name_H-M   'P 1'
#
loop_
_entity.id
_entity.type
_entity.pdbx_description
1 polymer ?
#
loop_
_entity_poly.entity_id
_entity_poly.type
_entity_poly.pdbx_seq_one_letter_code
_entity_poly.pdbx_strand_id
1 'polypeptide(L)'
;MLLEPIQRSKLDESDDELFYDLPRLVLHIDEGFVEQLGNLYRERLKPNTRILDMMSSWVSHLPEEMEFAHVEGHGMNEEELAKNTRLNSYFVQDLNKNTQLPLSDRSFDAVLNTVSVQYLQNPEAVFAEIHRILKPGGIAIISFSNRMFYQKAIQAWRDGTDASRVELVKSYFNSVPGFKGFSVPEVIARRGSTPGLLQFLGVGVSDPFYAVIAYNNS
;
A
#
# COMPACT_ATOMS: atom_id res chain seq x y z
N MET A 1 -16.79 -7.16 13.39
CA MET A 1 -16.01 -7.19 12.13
C MET A 1 -16.07 -5.81 11.51
N LEU A 2 -14.99 -5.35 10.90
CA LEU A 2 -14.90 -3.97 10.40
C LEU A 2 -15.65 -3.78 9.07
N LEU A 3 -15.59 -4.78 8.18
CA LEU A 3 -16.34 -4.81 6.93
C LEU A 3 -17.41 -5.91 6.98
N GLU A 4 -18.60 -5.57 6.51
CA GLU A 4 -19.67 -6.53 6.23
C GLU A 4 -19.29 -7.44 5.05
N PRO A 5 -19.83 -8.67 4.95
CA PRO A 5 -19.47 -9.60 3.88
C PRO A 5 -19.59 -9.01 2.46
N ILE A 6 -20.67 -8.25 2.20
CA ILE A 6 -20.89 -7.62 0.89
C ILE A 6 -19.84 -6.55 0.57
N GLN A 7 -19.32 -5.86 1.58
CA GLN A 7 -18.31 -4.81 1.42
C GLN A 7 -16.94 -5.36 1.00
N ARG A 8 -16.71 -6.66 1.24
CA ARG A 8 -15.50 -7.39 0.85
C ARG A 8 -15.57 -7.98 -0.56
N SER A 9 -16.74 -7.91 -1.20
CA SER A 9 -16.96 -8.53 -2.52
C SER A 9 -16.25 -7.75 -3.65
N LYS A 10 -15.80 -8.51 -4.64
CA LYS A 10 -15.28 -8.00 -5.92
C LYS A 10 -16.37 -8.15 -6.97
N LEU A 11 -16.29 -7.42 -8.08
CA LEU A 11 -17.20 -7.67 -9.21
C LEU A 11 -16.75 -8.92 -9.98
N ASP A 12 -15.44 -9.09 -10.10
CA ASP A 12 -14.82 -10.31 -10.61
C ASP A 12 -14.36 -11.18 -9.43
N GLU A 13 -15.13 -12.22 -9.15
CA GLU A 13 -14.86 -13.22 -8.11
C GLU A 13 -13.96 -14.37 -8.60
N SER A 14 -13.47 -14.33 -9.85
CA SER A 14 -12.47 -15.29 -10.31
C SER A 14 -11.17 -15.18 -9.52
N ASP A 15 -10.40 -16.27 -9.51
CA ASP A 15 -9.14 -16.35 -8.78
C ASP A 15 -8.21 -15.19 -9.16
N ASP A 16 -7.72 -14.46 -8.15
CA ASP A 16 -6.82 -13.33 -8.36
C ASP A 16 -5.48 -13.79 -8.94
N GLU A 17 -5.03 -15.01 -8.63
CA GLU A 17 -3.82 -15.58 -9.23
C GLU A 17 -3.91 -15.57 -10.77
N LEU A 18 -5.08 -15.90 -11.35
CA LEU A 18 -5.28 -15.85 -12.80
C LEU A 18 -5.21 -14.43 -13.36
N PHE A 19 -5.69 -13.44 -12.61
CA PHE A 19 -5.64 -12.03 -13.04
C PHE A 19 -4.23 -11.46 -12.98
N TYR A 20 -3.45 -11.83 -11.96
CA TYR A 20 -2.11 -11.34 -11.72
C TYR A 20 -1.00 -12.19 -12.38
N ASP A 21 -1.32 -13.34 -12.98
CA ASP A 21 -0.35 -14.20 -13.70
C ASP A 21 0.33 -13.47 -14.88
N LEU A 22 -0.42 -12.59 -15.57
CA LEU A 22 0.15 -11.76 -16.63
C LEU A 22 0.88 -10.54 -16.05
N PRO A 23 2.20 -10.39 -16.29
CA PRO A 23 2.97 -9.28 -15.75
C PRO A 23 2.58 -7.94 -16.38
N ARG A 24 2.56 -6.90 -15.57
CA ARG A 24 2.21 -5.52 -15.93
C ARG A 24 3.37 -4.60 -15.60
N LEU A 25 4.30 -4.49 -16.55
CA LEU A 25 5.50 -3.66 -16.42
C LEU A 25 5.23 -2.21 -16.82
N VAL A 26 4.23 -1.61 -16.18
CA VAL A 26 3.83 -0.21 -16.39
C VAL A 26 3.66 0.50 -15.06
N LEU A 27 3.87 1.81 -15.05
CA LEU A 27 3.53 2.63 -13.89
C LEU A 27 2.01 2.88 -13.89
N HIS A 28 1.35 2.52 -12.80
CA HIS A 28 -0.10 2.67 -12.67
C HIS A 28 -0.55 4.08 -12.24
N ILE A 29 0.40 4.89 -11.81
CA ILE A 29 0.24 6.24 -11.25
C ILE A 29 1.08 7.24 -12.06
N ASP A 30 0.66 8.51 -12.07
CA ASP A 30 1.40 9.57 -12.74
C ASP A 30 2.68 10.02 -12.01
N GLU A 31 3.51 10.82 -12.70
CA GLU A 31 4.77 11.34 -12.17
C GLU A 31 4.58 12.19 -10.91
N GLY A 32 3.46 12.93 -10.81
CA GLY A 32 3.16 13.77 -9.66
C GLY A 32 2.92 12.95 -8.40
N PHE A 33 2.20 11.83 -8.51
CA PHE A 33 2.04 10.89 -7.42
C PHE A 33 3.40 10.29 -7.01
N VAL A 34 4.20 9.84 -7.99
CA VAL A 34 5.53 9.25 -7.73
C VAL A 34 6.44 10.23 -7.00
N GLU A 35 6.43 11.51 -7.39
CA GLU A 35 7.19 12.56 -6.72
C GLU A 35 6.74 12.75 -5.25
N GLN A 36 5.43 12.84 -5.01
CA GLN A 36 4.89 12.99 -3.65
C GLN A 36 5.22 11.78 -2.77
N LEU A 37 5.15 10.57 -3.34
CA LEU A 37 5.51 9.33 -2.65
C LEU A 37 7.00 9.30 -2.30
N GLY A 38 7.87 9.63 -3.26
CA GLY A 38 9.30 9.71 -3.04
C GLY A 38 9.67 10.73 -1.95
N ASN A 39 9.03 11.90 -1.96
CA ASN A 39 9.22 12.91 -0.92
C ASN A 39 8.76 12.44 0.46
N LEU A 40 7.61 11.75 0.53
CA LEU A 40 7.15 11.14 1.77
C LEU A 40 8.17 10.11 2.31
N TYR A 41 8.69 9.25 1.42
CA TYR A 41 9.69 8.26 1.80
C TYR A 41 10.99 8.90 2.28
N ARG A 42 11.47 9.98 1.64
CA ARG A 42 12.63 10.76 2.12
C ARG A 42 12.41 11.33 3.52
N GLU A 43 11.20 11.80 3.81
CA GLU A 43 10.87 12.42 5.10
C GLU A 43 10.76 11.38 6.22
N ARG A 44 10.21 10.20 5.93
CA ARG A 44 9.78 9.24 6.96
C ARG A 44 10.65 8.01 7.10
N LEU A 45 11.31 7.57 6.04
CA LEU A 45 12.20 6.41 6.09
C LEU A 45 13.60 6.80 6.56
N LYS A 46 14.32 5.82 7.10
CA LYS A 46 15.69 5.98 7.57
C LYS A 46 16.60 5.04 6.79
N PRO A 47 17.80 5.49 6.38
CA PRO A 47 18.80 4.60 5.80
C PRO A 47 19.15 3.43 6.74
N ASN A 48 19.70 2.35 6.19
CA ASN A 48 20.14 1.16 6.94
C ASN A 48 19.03 0.50 7.78
N THR A 49 17.77 0.63 7.36
CA THR A 49 16.63 -0.05 7.99
C THR A 49 16.13 -1.21 7.13
N ARG A 50 15.33 -2.10 7.73
CA ARG A 50 14.70 -3.23 7.05
C ARG A 50 13.25 -2.91 6.68
N ILE A 51 12.92 -3.02 5.39
CA ILE A 51 11.64 -2.62 4.81
C ILE A 51 10.93 -3.83 4.20
N LEU A 52 9.62 -3.93 4.39
CA LEU A 52 8.74 -4.76 3.58
C LEU A 52 7.99 -3.86 2.60
N ASP A 53 8.18 -4.09 1.30
CA ASP A 53 7.35 -3.53 0.24
C ASP A 53 6.21 -4.50 -0.08
N MET A 54 5.04 -4.22 0.49
CA MET A 54 3.90 -5.13 0.53
C MET A 54 2.92 -4.87 -0.62
N MET A 55 2.61 -5.93 -1.38
CA MET A 55 1.85 -5.85 -2.63
C MET A 55 2.60 -5.01 -3.68
N SER A 56 3.91 -5.25 -3.74
CA SER A 56 4.87 -4.69 -4.68
C SER A 56 4.74 -5.32 -6.06
N SER A 57 5.46 -4.71 -7.00
CA SER A 57 5.61 -5.10 -8.39
C SER A 57 7.07 -4.86 -8.81
N TRP A 58 7.32 -4.48 -10.05
CA TRP A 58 8.65 -4.24 -10.61
C TRP A 58 9.31 -2.91 -10.18
N VAL A 59 8.58 -2.01 -9.49
CA VAL A 59 9.10 -0.73 -8.95
C VAL A 59 8.57 -0.48 -7.54
N SER A 60 9.47 -0.20 -6.60
CA SER A 60 9.12 0.15 -5.20
C SER A 60 8.99 1.65 -4.92
N HIS A 61 9.36 2.52 -5.87
CA HIS A 61 9.36 3.99 -5.72
C HIS A 61 10.21 4.51 -4.54
N LEU A 62 11.15 3.71 -4.04
CA LEU A 62 12.09 4.11 -2.99
C LEU A 62 13.04 5.19 -3.52
N PRO A 63 13.44 6.19 -2.69
CA PRO A 63 14.43 7.18 -3.10
C PRO A 63 15.74 6.51 -3.51
N GLU A 64 16.26 6.84 -4.69
CA GLU A 64 17.45 6.22 -5.27
C GLU A 64 18.70 6.47 -4.43
N GLU A 65 18.76 7.62 -3.76
CA GLU A 65 19.87 8.03 -2.92
C GLU A 65 19.90 7.35 -1.55
N MET A 66 18.86 6.58 -1.20
CA MET A 66 18.74 5.94 0.12
C MET A 66 19.06 4.45 0.04
N GLU A 67 20.06 4.05 0.82
CA GLU A 67 20.43 2.65 1.01
C GLU A 67 19.74 2.07 2.25
N PHE A 68 19.13 0.89 2.08
CA PHE A 68 18.46 0.16 3.14
C PHE A 68 19.25 -1.08 3.52
N ALA A 69 19.11 -1.55 4.76
CA ALA A 69 19.80 -2.76 5.19
C ALA A 69 19.23 -4.00 4.49
N HIS A 70 17.91 -3.99 4.22
CA HIS A 70 17.23 -5.01 3.44
C HIS A 70 15.85 -4.51 3.00
N VAL A 71 15.48 -4.78 1.75
CA VAL A 71 14.14 -4.58 1.19
C VAL A 71 13.57 -5.94 0.79
N GLU A 72 12.55 -6.38 1.51
CA GLU A 72 11.77 -7.58 1.21
C GLU A 72 10.57 -7.18 0.34
N GLY A 73 10.37 -7.84 -0.79
CA GLY A 73 9.17 -7.65 -1.61
C GLY A 73 8.12 -8.73 -1.34
N HIS A 74 6.87 -8.33 -1.37
CA HIS A 74 5.74 -9.25 -1.38
C HIS A 74 4.79 -8.86 -2.51
N GLY A 75 4.37 -9.82 -3.33
CA GLY A 75 3.42 -9.56 -4.42
C GLY A 75 2.77 -10.84 -4.94
N MET A 76 2.05 -10.74 -6.05
CA MET A 76 1.33 -11.87 -6.67
C MET A 76 1.91 -12.31 -8.01
N ASN A 77 2.88 -11.57 -8.57
CA ASN A 77 3.52 -11.91 -9.84
C ASN A 77 5.04 -12.03 -9.64
N GLU A 78 5.58 -13.24 -9.84
CA GLU A 78 7.02 -13.51 -9.67
C GLU A 78 7.88 -12.74 -10.68
N GLU A 79 7.42 -12.61 -11.93
CA GLU A 79 8.18 -11.92 -12.99
C GLU A 79 8.33 -10.43 -12.70
N GLU A 80 7.28 -9.79 -12.19
CA GLU A 80 7.33 -8.40 -11.75
C GLU A 80 8.32 -8.22 -10.58
N LEU A 81 8.21 -9.05 -9.54
CA LEU A 81 9.09 -8.99 -8.37
C LEU A 81 10.55 -9.24 -8.75
N ALA A 82 10.82 -10.21 -9.63
CA ALA A 82 12.16 -10.51 -10.12
C ALA A 82 12.78 -9.36 -10.92
N LYS A 83 11.97 -8.49 -11.53
CA LYS A 83 12.42 -7.30 -12.27
C LYS A 83 12.64 -6.09 -11.36
N ASN A 84 12.22 -6.14 -10.10
CA ASN A 84 12.41 -5.04 -9.17
C ASN A 84 13.84 -5.01 -8.63
N THR A 85 14.64 -4.10 -9.16
CA THR A 85 16.05 -3.93 -8.80
C THR A 85 16.29 -3.39 -7.40
N ARG A 86 15.23 -2.94 -6.70
CA ARG A 86 15.34 -2.45 -5.32
C ARG A 86 15.21 -3.55 -4.27
N LEU A 87 14.70 -4.73 -4.64
CA LEU A 87 14.47 -5.82 -3.69
C LEU A 87 15.75 -6.63 -3.45
N ASN A 88 16.01 -6.99 -2.19
CA ASN A 88 17.04 -7.95 -1.84
C ASN A 88 16.53 -9.39 -1.92
N SER A 89 15.25 -9.60 -1.58
CA SER A 89 14.53 -10.86 -1.73
C SER A 89 13.04 -10.59 -1.86
N TYR A 90 12.28 -11.59 -2.28
CA TYR A 90 10.83 -11.50 -2.34
C TYR A 90 10.16 -12.86 -2.09
N PHE A 91 8.85 -12.82 -1.82
CA PHE A 91 7.99 -13.99 -1.81
C PHE A 91 6.65 -13.68 -2.48
N VAL A 92 6.06 -14.71 -3.11
CA VAL A 92 4.76 -14.63 -3.78
C VAL A 92 3.70 -15.19 -2.86
N GLN A 93 2.64 -14.42 -2.62
CA GLN A 93 1.52 -14.84 -1.79
C GLN A 93 0.26 -14.04 -2.12
N ASP A 94 -0.88 -14.72 -2.14
CA ASP A 94 -2.20 -14.08 -2.16
C ASP A 94 -2.70 -13.85 -0.73
N LEU A 95 -2.70 -12.59 -0.30
CA LEU A 95 -3.20 -12.19 1.03
C LEU A 95 -4.70 -12.37 1.20
N ASN A 96 -5.47 -12.50 0.12
CA ASN A 96 -6.90 -12.81 0.20
C ASN A 96 -7.17 -14.30 0.47
N LYS A 97 -6.21 -15.19 0.14
CA LYS A 97 -6.26 -16.62 0.48
C LYS A 97 -5.58 -16.96 1.81
N ASN A 98 -4.39 -16.39 2.05
CA ASN A 98 -3.66 -16.56 3.30
C ASN A 98 -3.17 -15.20 3.79
N THR A 99 -3.74 -14.70 4.88
CA THR A 99 -3.36 -13.39 5.42
C THR A 99 -2.05 -13.43 6.21
N GLN A 100 -1.59 -14.61 6.65
CA GLN A 100 -0.40 -14.75 7.51
C GLN A 100 0.88 -14.60 6.70
N LEU A 101 1.70 -13.61 7.04
CA LEU A 101 2.98 -13.38 6.38
C LEU A 101 4.03 -14.38 6.91
N PRO A 102 4.83 -15.03 6.03
CA PRO A 102 5.91 -15.94 6.40
C PRO A 102 7.15 -15.20 6.91
N LEU A 103 6.93 -14.20 7.76
CA LEU A 103 7.94 -13.28 8.27
C LEU A 103 7.93 -13.32 9.80
N SER A 104 9.11 -13.16 10.41
CA SER A 104 9.25 -13.17 11.86
C SER A 104 8.59 -11.96 12.52
N ASP A 105 8.16 -12.12 13.77
CA ASP A 105 7.69 -11.01 14.59
C ASP A 105 8.79 -9.94 14.73
N ARG A 106 8.39 -8.67 14.71
CA ARG A 106 9.25 -7.53 15.05
C ARG A 106 10.58 -7.51 14.29
N SER A 107 10.58 -7.88 13.02
CA SER A 107 11.79 -7.91 12.19
C SER A 107 11.93 -6.71 11.26
N PHE A 108 10.86 -5.95 11.02
CA PHE A 108 10.85 -4.83 10.07
C PHE A 108 10.78 -3.47 10.77
N ASP A 109 11.50 -2.49 10.24
CA ASP A 109 11.45 -1.10 10.67
C ASP A 109 10.36 -0.32 9.93
N ALA A 110 10.05 -0.72 8.68
CA ALA A 110 8.98 -0.14 7.90
C ALA A 110 8.21 -1.18 7.07
N VAL A 111 6.92 -0.93 6.89
CA VAL A 111 6.05 -1.63 5.93
C VAL A 111 5.42 -0.59 5.01
N LEU A 112 5.56 -0.80 3.70
CA LEU A 112 5.05 0.07 2.65
C LEU A 112 3.94 -0.66 1.91
N ASN A 113 2.86 0.04 1.58
CA ASN A 113 1.87 -0.44 0.61
C ASN A 113 1.48 0.72 -0.30
N THR A 114 1.71 0.55 -1.59
CA THR A 114 1.53 1.61 -2.58
C THR A 114 0.52 1.18 -3.62
N VAL A 115 -0.64 1.86 -3.63
CA VAL A 115 -1.72 1.70 -4.62
C VAL A 115 -2.25 0.25 -4.68
N SER A 116 -2.33 -0.42 -3.53
CA SER A 116 -2.73 -1.84 -3.48
C SER A 116 -3.72 -2.20 -2.36
N VAL A 117 -3.86 -1.40 -1.30
CA VAL A 117 -4.75 -1.67 -0.16
C VAL A 117 -6.22 -1.90 -0.56
N GLN A 118 -6.65 -1.32 -1.68
CA GLN A 118 -8.02 -1.41 -2.21
C GLN A 118 -8.47 -2.83 -2.61
N TYR A 119 -7.55 -3.79 -2.67
CA TYR A 119 -7.83 -5.17 -3.11
C TYR A 119 -7.94 -6.16 -1.95
N LEU A 120 -7.67 -5.74 -0.71
CA LEU A 120 -7.70 -6.61 0.47
C LEU A 120 -9.13 -6.90 0.93
N GLN A 121 -9.53 -8.17 0.95
CA GLN A 121 -10.83 -8.62 1.44
C GLN A 121 -10.86 -8.80 2.96
N ASN A 122 -9.71 -9.05 3.59
CA ASN A 122 -9.55 -9.23 5.04
C ASN A 122 -8.52 -8.24 5.63
N PRO A 123 -8.73 -6.92 5.47
CA PRO A 123 -7.75 -5.90 5.85
C PRO A 123 -7.43 -5.93 7.35
N GLU A 124 -8.38 -6.29 8.23
CA GLU A 124 -8.10 -6.37 9.66
C GLU A 124 -7.02 -7.42 10.00
N ALA A 125 -7.04 -8.56 9.31
CA ALA A 125 -6.08 -9.64 9.52
C ALA A 125 -4.72 -9.28 8.94
N VAL A 126 -4.70 -8.63 7.76
CA VAL A 126 -3.47 -8.14 7.15
C VAL A 126 -2.83 -7.04 8.00
N PHE A 127 -3.61 -6.09 8.53
CA PHE A 127 -3.08 -5.04 9.41
C PHE A 127 -2.58 -5.58 10.75
N ALA A 128 -3.20 -6.64 11.28
CA ALA A 128 -2.65 -7.36 12.43
C ALA A 128 -1.28 -8.00 12.12
N GLU A 129 -1.09 -8.53 10.91
CA GLU A 129 0.20 -9.08 10.47
C GLU A 129 1.24 -7.99 10.23
N ILE A 130 0.87 -6.87 9.59
CA ILE A 130 1.72 -5.67 9.48
C ILE A 130 2.21 -5.26 10.87
N HIS A 131 1.30 -5.19 11.84
CA HIS A 131 1.64 -4.87 13.22
C HIS A 131 2.60 -5.88 13.84
N ARG A 132 2.33 -7.19 13.67
CA ARG A 132 3.15 -8.28 14.23
C ARG A 132 4.60 -8.22 13.75
N ILE A 133 4.81 -7.96 12.47
CA ILE A 133 6.15 -7.97 11.87
C ILE A 133 6.93 -6.67 12.11
N LEU A 134 6.24 -5.57 12.43
CA LEU A 134 6.88 -4.29 12.74
C LEU A 134 7.54 -4.34 14.12
N LYS A 135 8.77 -3.83 14.21
CA LYS A 135 9.43 -3.54 15.48
C LYS A 135 8.63 -2.49 16.27
N PRO A 136 8.78 -2.42 17.60
CA PRO A 136 8.29 -1.28 18.37
C PRO A 136 8.87 0.02 17.80
N GLY A 137 8.02 1.01 17.51
CA GLY A 137 8.38 2.25 16.84
C GLY A 137 8.54 2.16 15.31
N GLY A 138 8.33 0.97 14.72
CA GLY A 138 8.34 0.78 13.28
C GLY A 138 7.13 1.44 12.61
N ILE A 139 7.27 1.84 11.34
CA ILE A 139 6.29 2.64 10.61
C ILE A 139 5.56 1.82 9.55
N ALA A 140 4.25 2.01 9.43
CA ALA A 140 3.47 1.54 8.30
C ALA A 140 2.98 2.75 7.49
N ILE A 141 3.23 2.72 6.18
CA ILE A 141 2.82 3.76 5.22
C ILE A 141 1.92 3.12 4.18
N ILE A 142 0.64 3.50 4.18
CA ILE A 142 -0.34 3.03 3.19
C ILE A 142 -0.67 4.21 2.28
N SER A 143 -0.16 4.17 1.05
CA SER A 143 -0.37 5.23 0.05
C SER A 143 -1.26 4.74 -1.08
N PHE A 144 -2.13 5.63 -1.58
CA PHE A 144 -3.07 5.28 -2.63
C PHE A 144 -3.56 6.51 -3.39
N SER A 145 -4.00 6.28 -4.62
CA SER A 145 -4.73 7.24 -5.44
C SER A 145 -6.18 6.78 -5.62
N ASN A 146 -6.91 7.41 -6.54
CA ASN A 146 -8.25 6.97 -6.96
C ASN A 146 -8.22 5.94 -8.11
N ARG A 147 -7.04 5.65 -8.68
CA ARG A 147 -6.83 4.61 -9.70
C ARG A 147 -6.95 3.21 -9.10
N MET A 148 -7.58 2.32 -9.84
CA MET A 148 -7.81 0.93 -9.43
C MET A 148 -8.19 0.06 -10.61
N PHE A 149 -7.94 -1.24 -10.50
CA PHE A 149 -8.64 -2.24 -11.29
C PHE A 149 -10.05 -2.40 -10.73
N TYR A 150 -11.02 -1.67 -11.32
CA TYR A 150 -12.38 -1.58 -10.77
C TYR A 150 -13.05 -2.94 -10.53
N GLN A 151 -12.77 -3.94 -11.37
CA GLN A 151 -13.32 -5.29 -11.22
C GLN A 151 -12.80 -6.04 -9.98
N LYS A 152 -11.56 -5.73 -9.56
CA LYS A 152 -10.83 -6.42 -8.47
C LYS A 152 -10.82 -5.65 -7.15
N ALA A 153 -11.04 -4.33 -7.16
CA ALA A 153 -11.19 -3.55 -5.93
C ALA A 153 -12.42 -4.02 -5.15
N ILE A 154 -12.37 -4.07 -3.82
CA ILE A 154 -13.52 -4.47 -2.99
C ILE A 154 -14.65 -3.43 -3.04
N GLN A 155 -15.89 -3.82 -2.78
CA GLN A 155 -17.06 -2.92 -2.84
C GLN A 155 -16.88 -1.69 -1.94
N ALA A 156 -16.38 -1.87 -0.72
CA ALA A 156 -16.12 -0.76 0.21
C ALA A 156 -15.26 0.35 -0.41
N TRP A 157 -14.32 -0.02 -1.29
CA TRP A 157 -13.43 0.92 -1.95
C TRP A 157 -14.06 1.56 -3.19
N ARG A 158 -14.77 0.75 -4.00
CA ARG A 158 -15.41 1.19 -5.25
C ARG A 158 -16.49 2.23 -4.98
N ASP A 159 -17.31 1.98 -3.97
CA ASP A 159 -18.46 2.83 -3.63
C ASP A 159 -18.05 4.04 -2.76
N GLY A 160 -16.80 4.03 -2.27
CA GLY A 160 -16.24 5.09 -1.45
C GLY A 160 -15.81 6.33 -2.23
N THR A 161 -16.05 7.50 -1.65
CA THR A 161 -15.36 8.74 -1.99
C THR A 161 -13.92 8.73 -1.49
N ASP A 162 -13.06 9.61 -2.00
CA ASP A 162 -11.66 9.73 -1.53
C ASP A 162 -11.56 9.97 -0.02
N ALA A 163 -12.43 10.81 0.54
CA ALA A 163 -12.49 11.03 1.98
C ALA A 163 -12.88 9.77 2.76
N SER A 164 -13.87 9.00 2.26
CA SER A 164 -14.25 7.75 2.90
C SER A 164 -13.18 6.65 2.77
N ARG A 165 -12.38 6.65 1.70
CA ARG A 165 -11.23 5.73 1.54
C ARG A 165 -10.14 6.02 2.57
N VAL A 166 -9.85 7.29 2.83
CA VAL A 166 -8.96 7.69 3.92
C VAL A 166 -9.47 7.20 5.28
N GLU A 167 -10.75 7.45 5.59
CA GLU A 167 -11.35 6.97 6.85
C GLU A 167 -11.37 5.44 6.96
N LEU A 168 -11.59 4.75 5.84
CA LEU A 168 -11.53 3.31 5.77
C LEU A 168 -10.13 2.79 6.11
N VAL A 169 -9.07 3.35 5.54
CA VAL A 169 -7.70 2.93 5.88
C VAL A 169 -7.33 3.26 7.33
N LYS A 170 -7.77 4.41 7.86
CA LYS A 170 -7.61 4.71 9.30
C LYS A 170 -8.29 3.66 10.17
N SER A 171 -9.47 3.19 9.75
CA SER A 171 -10.20 2.15 10.48
C SER A 171 -9.48 0.80 10.46
N TYR A 172 -8.71 0.49 9.41
CA TYR A 172 -7.85 -0.70 9.36
C TYR A 172 -6.74 -0.64 10.41
N PHE A 173 -6.05 0.48 10.53
CA PHE A 173 -5.08 0.70 11.63
C PHE A 173 -5.73 0.55 13.02
N ASN A 174 -6.88 1.19 13.21
CA ASN A 174 -7.60 1.16 14.49
C ASN A 174 -8.23 -0.22 14.81
N SER A 175 -8.28 -1.14 13.84
CA SER A 175 -8.81 -2.49 14.06
C SER A 175 -7.87 -3.37 14.88
N VAL A 176 -6.58 -3.01 14.97
CA VAL A 176 -5.60 -3.71 15.80
C VAL A 176 -5.70 -3.19 17.25
N PRO A 177 -6.23 -4.00 18.19
CA PRO A 177 -6.68 -3.48 19.49
C PRO A 177 -5.54 -3.29 20.51
N GLY A 178 -5.74 -2.32 21.41
CA GLY A 178 -5.03 -2.18 22.68
C GLY A 178 -3.95 -1.08 22.72
N PHE A 179 -3.43 -0.79 23.93
CA PHE A 179 -2.29 0.13 24.16
C PHE A 179 -1.01 -0.26 23.39
N LYS A 180 -1.01 -1.48 22.85
CA LYS A 180 0.05 -2.09 22.08
C LYS A 180 -0.14 -2.01 20.56
N GLY A 181 -1.28 -1.49 20.08
CA GLY A 181 -1.58 -1.35 18.67
C GLY A 181 -0.83 -0.19 18.00
N PHE A 182 -1.35 0.26 16.86
CA PHE A 182 -0.79 1.41 16.15
C PHE A 182 -1.03 2.74 16.87
N SER A 183 -0.16 3.72 16.61
CA SER A 183 -0.39 5.13 16.96
C SER A 183 -1.65 5.66 16.27
N VAL A 184 -2.15 6.81 16.74
CA VAL A 184 -3.23 7.53 16.02
C VAL A 184 -2.77 7.78 14.58
N PRO A 185 -3.52 7.33 13.55
CA PRO A 185 -3.09 7.47 12.18
C PRO A 185 -3.00 8.94 11.73
N GLU A 186 -1.85 9.30 11.17
CA GLU A 186 -1.61 10.57 10.48
C GLU A 186 -2.09 10.44 9.01
N VAL A 187 -2.63 11.53 8.46
CA VAL A 187 -3.13 11.58 7.08
C VAL A 187 -2.42 12.67 6.31
N ILE A 188 -1.92 12.31 5.13
CA ILE A 188 -1.48 13.24 4.10
C ILE A 188 -2.49 13.14 2.95
N ALA A 189 -3.07 14.26 2.56
CA ALA A 189 -4.03 14.34 1.46
C ALA A 189 -3.69 15.55 0.57
N ARG A 190 -3.27 15.27 -0.67
CA ARG A 190 -3.03 16.28 -1.70
C ARG A 190 -3.98 16.01 -2.85
N ARG A 191 -4.91 16.94 -3.06
CA ARG A 191 -5.85 16.84 -4.19
C ARG A 191 -5.07 17.01 -5.50
N GLY A 192 -5.47 16.27 -6.52
CA GLY A 192 -5.01 16.51 -7.89
C GLY A 192 -5.22 17.98 -8.25
N SER A 193 -4.21 18.61 -8.83
CA SER A 193 -4.28 20.01 -9.24
C SER A 193 -3.66 20.17 -10.62
N THR A 194 -4.39 20.82 -11.51
CA THR A 194 -3.87 21.28 -12.81
C THR A 194 -3.75 22.79 -12.71
N PRO A 195 -2.57 23.40 -12.97
CA PRO A 195 -2.48 24.86 -13.08
C PRO A 195 -3.49 25.36 -14.12
N GLY A 196 -4.18 26.46 -13.84
CA GLY A 196 -5.37 26.89 -14.62
C GLY A 196 -5.12 26.97 -16.13
N LEU A 197 -3.94 27.44 -16.55
CA LEU A 197 -3.55 27.51 -17.98
C LEU A 197 -3.51 26.14 -18.67
N LEU A 198 -3.08 25.09 -17.96
CA LEU A 198 -3.00 23.72 -18.48
C LEU A 198 -4.38 23.04 -18.55
N GLN A 199 -5.29 23.40 -17.62
CA GLN A 199 -6.68 22.95 -17.66
C GLN A 199 -7.42 23.51 -18.89
N PHE A 200 -7.14 24.78 -19.26
CA PHE A 200 -7.64 25.39 -20.50
C PHE A 200 -7.11 24.70 -21.78
N LEU A 201 -5.96 24.02 -21.70
CA LEU A 201 -5.36 23.28 -22.82
C LEU A 201 -5.76 21.79 -22.86
N GLY A 202 -6.69 21.35 -22.00
CA GLY A 202 -7.16 19.97 -21.97
C GLY A 202 -6.15 18.97 -21.39
N VAL A 203 -5.12 19.45 -20.69
CA VAL A 203 -4.18 18.58 -19.97
C VAL A 203 -4.88 18.03 -18.71
N GLY A 204 -4.81 16.72 -18.53
CA GLY A 204 -5.52 15.99 -17.47
C GLY A 204 -5.18 16.47 -16.05
N VAL A 205 -6.07 16.15 -15.12
CA VAL A 205 -5.83 16.38 -13.68
C VAL A 205 -4.84 15.35 -13.18
N SER A 206 -3.83 15.81 -12.43
CA SER A 206 -2.88 14.90 -11.79
C SER A 206 -3.59 13.99 -10.79
N ASP A 207 -3.05 12.78 -10.64
CA ASP A 207 -3.58 11.80 -9.72
C ASP A 207 -3.54 12.38 -8.28
N PRO A 208 -4.64 12.30 -7.51
CA PRO A 208 -4.59 12.71 -6.12
C PRO A 208 -3.68 11.77 -5.32
N PHE A 209 -3.01 12.32 -4.32
CA PHE A 209 -2.11 11.58 -3.45
C PHE A 209 -2.67 11.52 -2.03
N TYR A 210 -2.86 10.30 -1.53
CA TYR A 210 -3.23 10.05 -0.14
C TYR A 210 -2.20 9.11 0.49
N ALA A 211 -1.87 9.37 1.75
CA ALA A 211 -1.15 8.44 2.60
C ALA A 211 -1.75 8.44 4.01
N VAL A 212 -1.92 7.24 4.58
CA VAL A 212 -2.27 7.05 5.98
C VAL A 212 -1.11 6.33 6.65
N ILE A 213 -0.63 6.91 7.74
CA ILE A 213 0.64 6.54 8.37
C ILE A 213 0.39 6.27 9.84
N ALA A 214 0.94 5.18 10.36
CA ALA A 214 0.95 4.94 11.79
C ALA A 214 2.21 4.19 12.22
N TYR A 215 2.54 4.28 13.50
CA TYR A 215 3.68 3.59 14.10
C TYR A 215 3.21 2.47 15.00
N ASN A 216 3.94 1.36 15.05
CA ASN A 216 3.71 0.33 16.07
C ASN A 216 4.11 0.90 17.45
N ASN A 217 3.21 0.92 18.43
CA ASN A 217 3.51 1.41 19.78
C ASN A 217 4.26 0.40 20.67
N SER A 218 4.37 -0.90 20.31
CA SER A 218 4.90 -1.92 21.25
C SER A 218 5.50 -3.21 20.70
#